data_AF-A0A1S1M1F2-F1
#
_entry.id   AF-A0A1S1M1F2-F1
#
_cell.length_a   1.000
_cell.length_b   1.000
_cell.length_c   1.000
_cell.angle_alpha   90.00
_cell.angle_beta   90.00
_cell.angle_gamma   90.00
#
_symmetry.space_group_name_H-M   'P 1'
#
loop_
_entity.id
_entity.type
_entity.pdbx_description
1 polymer ?
#
loop_
_entity_poly.entity_id
_entity_poly.type
_entity_poly.pdbx_seq_one_letter_code
_entity_poly.pdbx_strand_id
1 'polypeptide(L)'
;MADSDGEEAIRGPAGIQLTQLTTGTPEDPSELANLYDYPNGNALCVRANMIGSLDGAATVTGLSGGLGGDGDRAVFAAMRANADVILVGAGTVRAERYHGAHLPVGLRQRRQARGQGEVPVIAVVTGSGTVDPSTPLFTESEVAPIVVTTAAGAANVASRVSDAQVLVAEHAGKVDLRAALAELHRRGLSRVLCEGGPSLLGTLLAADLVDELCLTVAPTTVGGGGARIVSSPTEVLTSWRRVLLLADADGYLFTRHVRA
;
A
#
# COMPACT_ATOMS: atom_id res chain seq x y z
N MET A 1 25.23 10.21 -33.12
CA MET A 1 24.55 10.74 -31.94
C MET A 1 23.12 10.99 -32.34
N ALA A 2 22.26 10.00 -32.10
CA ALA A 2 20.83 10.10 -32.27
C ALA A 2 20.24 9.81 -30.89
N ASP A 3 19.40 10.71 -30.39
CA ASP A 3 18.58 10.48 -29.21
C ASP A 3 17.76 9.20 -29.45
N SER A 4 18.00 8.19 -28.62
CA SER A 4 17.28 6.92 -28.62
C SER A 4 16.43 6.77 -27.37
N ASP A 5 15.82 7.86 -26.91
CA ASP A 5 14.76 7.81 -25.93
C ASP A 5 13.47 7.45 -26.69
N GLY A 6 12.94 6.26 -26.44
CA GLY A 6 11.84 5.63 -27.17
C GLY A 6 10.46 6.28 -26.99
N GLU A 7 10.39 7.61 -27.08
CA GLU A 7 9.19 8.41 -26.98
C GLU A 7 8.82 8.99 -28.36
N GLU A 8 7.76 8.48 -28.98
CA GLU A 8 7.25 9.01 -30.25
C GLU A 8 6.09 9.98 -29.98
N ALA A 9 6.26 11.25 -30.34
CA ALA A 9 5.23 12.27 -30.17
C ALA A 9 4.20 12.20 -31.31
N ILE A 10 2.95 11.85 -30.98
CA ILE A 10 1.80 11.89 -31.87
C ILE A 10 1.18 13.29 -31.79
N ARG A 11 1.34 14.09 -32.86
CA ARG A 11 0.75 15.44 -32.94
C ARG A 11 -0.71 15.35 -33.40
N GLY A 12 -1.65 15.68 -32.50
CA GLY A 12 -3.08 15.80 -32.81
C GLY A 12 -3.47 17.19 -33.35
N PRO A 13 -4.72 17.39 -33.81
CA PRO A 13 -5.19 18.72 -34.22
C PRO A 13 -5.26 19.66 -33.00
N ALA A 14 -4.72 20.87 -33.16
CA ALA A 14 -4.69 21.97 -32.18
C ALA A 14 -3.97 21.68 -30.84
N GLY A 15 -2.64 21.81 -30.79
CA GLY A 15 -1.87 21.98 -29.55
C GLY A 15 -1.81 20.79 -28.58
N ILE A 16 -2.53 19.70 -28.85
CA ILE A 16 -2.50 18.47 -28.07
C ILE A 16 -1.27 17.66 -28.45
N GLN A 17 -0.41 17.39 -27.47
CA GLN A 17 0.72 16.48 -27.58
C GLN A 17 0.38 15.17 -26.86
N LEU A 18 0.35 14.08 -27.62
CA LEU A 18 0.31 12.72 -27.08
C LEU A 18 1.69 12.10 -27.28
N THR A 19 2.17 11.33 -26.31
CA THR A 19 3.44 10.59 -26.42
C THR A 19 3.15 9.10 -26.31
N GLN A 20 3.55 8.33 -27.31
CA GLN A 20 3.49 6.89 -27.27
C GLN A 20 4.67 6.36 -26.44
N LEU A 21 4.38 5.51 -25.46
CA LEU A 21 5.39 4.83 -24.66
C LEU A 21 5.58 3.42 -25.25
N THR A 22 6.62 3.24 -26.09
CA THR A 22 6.80 2.01 -26.89
C THR A 22 7.95 1.13 -26.42
N THR A 23 8.99 1.72 -25.84
CA THR A 23 10.15 1.02 -25.31
C THR A 23 10.61 1.67 -24.02
N GLY A 24 10.90 0.85 -23.01
CA GLY A 24 11.51 1.29 -21.75
C GLY A 24 12.90 0.68 -21.61
N THR A 25 13.78 1.37 -20.89
CA THR A 25 15.03 0.77 -20.43
C THR A 25 14.68 -0.37 -19.47
N PRO A 26 15.18 -1.60 -19.68
CA PRO A 26 14.96 -2.68 -18.71
C PRO A 26 15.52 -2.26 -17.35
N GLU A 27 14.67 -2.38 -16.32
CA GLU A 27 15.11 -2.17 -14.94
C GLU A 27 15.84 -3.41 -14.42
N ASP A 28 16.92 -3.20 -13.66
CA ASP A 28 17.56 -4.28 -12.93
C ASP A 28 16.65 -4.70 -11.76
N PRO A 29 16.20 -5.97 -11.67
CA PRO A 29 15.36 -6.42 -10.57
C PRO A 29 15.96 -6.19 -9.18
N SER A 30 17.29 -6.12 -9.06
CA SER A 30 17.97 -5.80 -7.80
C SER A 30 17.83 -4.33 -7.39
N GLU A 31 17.60 -3.45 -8.37
CA GLU A 31 17.42 -2.00 -8.18
C GLU A 31 15.94 -1.61 -8.04
N LEU A 32 15.00 -2.54 -8.27
CA LEU A 32 13.55 -2.28 -8.20
C LEU A 32 13.14 -1.55 -6.90
N ALA A 33 13.73 -1.93 -5.77
CA ALA A 33 13.43 -1.31 -4.49
C ALA A 33 13.85 0.17 -4.42
N ASN A 34 14.87 0.62 -5.17
CA ASN A 34 15.28 2.02 -5.23
C ASN A 34 14.21 2.90 -5.90
N LEU A 35 13.50 2.38 -6.92
CA LEU A 35 12.42 3.09 -7.62
C LEU A 35 11.24 3.45 -6.70
N TYR A 36 11.14 2.74 -5.57
CA TYR A 36 10.12 2.87 -4.54
C TYR A 36 10.68 3.39 -3.22
N ASP A 37 11.86 4.02 -3.18
CA ASP A 37 12.32 4.64 -1.94
C ASP A 37 11.39 5.79 -1.52
N TYR A 38 11.30 5.99 -0.22
CA TYR A 38 10.58 7.13 0.36
C TYR A 38 11.44 8.39 0.24
N PRO A 39 10.82 9.59 0.22
CA PRO A 39 11.58 10.85 0.24
C PRO A 39 12.59 10.90 1.39
N ASN A 40 13.75 11.51 1.13
CA ASN A 40 14.79 11.67 2.15
C ASN A 40 14.30 12.49 3.35
N GLY A 41 14.78 12.12 4.54
CA GLY A 41 14.43 12.76 5.80
C GLY A 41 13.53 11.88 6.67
N ASN A 42 12.98 12.49 7.72
CA ASN A 42 12.09 11.83 8.67
C ASN A 42 10.65 12.35 8.60
N ALA A 43 10.26 12.99 7.50
CA ALA A 43 8.86 13.39 7.34
C ALA A 43 7.99 12.12 7.24
N LEU A 44 6.83 12.15 7.92
CA LEU A 44 5.80 11.13 7.73
C LEU A 44 5.38 11.12 6.25
N CYS A 45 5.40 9.95 5.63
CA CYS A 45 4.97 9.75 4.25
C CYS A 45 4.12 8.48 4.18
N VAL A 46 2.90 8.62 3.66
CA VAL A 46 1.92 7.54 3.49
C VAL A 46 1.82 7.19 2.01
N ARG A 47 2.28 5.99 1.66
CA ARG A 47 2.08 5.40 0.34
C ARG A 47 0.95 4.38 0.40
N ALA A 48 -0.01 4.45 -0.50
CA ALA A 48 -0.95 3.37 -0.74
C ALA A 48 -0.44 2.47 -1.87
N ASN A 49 -0.54 1.16 -1.73
CA ASN A 49 -0.28 0.20 -2.80
C ASN A 49 -1.51 -0.68 -3.04
N MET A 50 -2.04 -0.64 -4.26
CA MET A 50 -3.25 -1.35 -4.65
C MET A 50 -3.07 -2.02 -6.01
N ILE A 51 -3.92 -3.00 -6.29
CA ILE A 51 -4.07 -3.60 -7.61
C ILE A 51 -5.52 -3.47 -8.09
N GLY A 52 -5.71 -3.24 -9.39
CA GLY A 52 -7.01 -3.24 -10.03
C GLY A 52 -6.96 -3.79 -11.45
N SER A 53 -8.05 -4.40 -11.90
CA SER A 53 -8.27 -4.79 -13.30
C SER A 53 -8.45 -3.58 -14.21
N LEU A 54 -8.40 -3.77 -15.52
CA LEU A 54 -8.63 -2.72 -16.53
C LEU A 54 -10.01 -2.04 -16.38
N ASP A 55 -11.01 -2.79 -15.94
CA ASP A 55 -12.36 -2.31 -15.65
C ASP A 55 -12.57 -1.87 -14.18
N GLY A 56 -11.50 -1.81 -13.38
CA GLY A 56 -11.48 -1.14 -12.08
C GLY A 56 -11.84 -2.00 -10.86
N ALA A 57 -11.94 -3.33 -11.02
CA ALA A 57 -12.18 -4.25 -9.90
C ALA A 57 -10.87 -4.53 -9.14
N ALA A 58 -10.92 -4.44 -7.82
CA ALA A 58 -9.79 -4.73 -6.91
C ALA A 58 -9.74 -6.20 -6.45
N THR A 59 -10.74 -7.01 -6.82
CA THR A 59 -10.86 -8.40 -6.38
C THR A 59 -11.44 -9.29 -7.47
N VAL A 60 -10.95 -10.52 -7.54
CA VAL A 60 -11.58 -11.64 -8.27
C VAL A 60 -12.00 -12.66 -7.24
N THR A 61 -13.25 -13.12 -7.28
CA THR A 61 -13.82 -14.04 -6.28
C THR A 61 -13.68 -13.55 -4.82
N GLY A 62 -13.64 -12.22 -4.61
CA GLY A 62 -13.56 -11.57 -3.29
C GLY A 62 -12.14 -11.36 -2.75
N LEU A 63 -11.09 -11.76 -3.47
CA LEU A 63 -9.69 -11.61 -3.07
C LEU A 63 -8.88 -10.85 -4.12
N SER A 64 -7.85 -10.12 -3.69
CA SER A 64 -6.97 -9.37 -4.60
C SER A 64 -5.92 -10.26 -5.28
N GLY A 65 -5.43 -11.31 -4.60
CA GLY A 65 -4.30 -12.12 -5.08
C GLY A 65 -4.51 -12.82 -6.43
N GLY A 66 -5.75 -13.07 -6.85
CA GLY A 66 -6.06 -13.62 -8.16
C GLY A 66 -5.79 -12.66 -9.33
N LEU A 67 -5.55 -11.37 -9.06
CA LEU A 67 -5.19 -10.36 -10.05
C LEU A 67 -3.68 -10.19 -10.22
N GLY A 68 -2.85 -10.67 -9.28
CA GLY A 68 -1.41 -10.34 -9.24
C GLY A 68 -0.50 -11.32 -9.97
N GLY A 69 0.41 -10.79 -10.79
CA GLY A 69 1.50 -11.53 -11.46
C GLY A 69 2.81 -11.56 -10.66
N ASP A 70 3.88 -12.09 -11.26
CA ASP A 70 5.23 -12.10 -10.65
C ASP A 70 5.78 -10.68 -10.46
N GLY A 71 5.57 -9.79 -11.43
CA GLY A 71 5.97 -8.39 -11.33
C GLY A 71 5.29 -7.68 -10.16
N ASP A 72 3.99 -7.91 -9.96
CA ASP A 72 3.23 -7.36 -8.83
C ASP A 72 3.78 -7.85 -7.49
N ARG A 73 4.07 -9.16 -7.36
CA ARG A 73 4.69 -9.73 -6.16
C ARG A 73 6.05 -9.09 -5.87
N ALA A 74 6.87 -8.86 -6.89
CA ALA A 74 8.19 -8.23 -6.74
C ALA A 74 8.07 -6.77 -6.28
N VAL A 75 7.19 -5.99 -6.92
CA VAL A 75 6.89 -4.59 -6.59
C VAL A 75 6.31 -4.46 -5.18
N PHE A 76 5.40 -5.36 -4.81
CA PHE A 76 4.82 -5.46 -3.48
C PHE A 76 5.88 -5.74 -2.39
N ALA A 77 6.74 -6.73 -2.62
CA ALA A 77 7.83 -7.06 -1.70
C ALA A 77 8.84 -5.90 -1.56
N ALA A 78 9.16 -5.22 -2.66
CA ALA A 78 10.04 -4.05 -2.67
C ALA A 78 9.46 -2.90 -1.81
N MET A 79 8.17 -2.59 -1.96
CA MET A 79 7.52 -1.56 -1.15
C MET A 79 7.41 -1.92 0.33
N ARG A 80 7.09 -3.18 0.66
CA ARG A 80 7.15 -3.67 2.05
C ARG A 80 8.54 -3.52 2.65
N ALA A 81 9.58 -3.84 1.88
CA ALA A 81 10.94 -3.69 2.32
C ALA A 81 11.32 -2.24 2.62
N ASN A 82 10.71 -1.25 1.97
CA ASN A 82 11.02 0.16 2.20
C ASN A 82 10.23 0.80 3.35
N ALA A 83 9.08 0.24 3.73
CA ALA A 83 8.21 0.77 4.77
C ALA A 83 8.75 0.53 6.20
N ASP A 84 8.51 1.44 7.13
CA ASP A 84 8.72 1.18 8.57
C ASP A 84 7.53 0.40 9.14
N VAL A 85 6.33 0.74 8.67
CA VAL A 85 5.07 0.13 9.08
C VAL A 85 4.14 -0.08 7.88
N ILE A 86 3.51 -1.25 7.85
CA ILE A 86 2.44 -1.59 6.90
C ILE A 86 1.11 -1.38 7.61
N LEU A 87 0.26 -0.52 7.08
CA LEU A 87 -1.08 -0.25 7.57
C LEU A 87 -2.10 -1.07 6.79
N VAL A 88 -2.95 -1.83 7.50
CA VAL A 88 -3.98 -2.68 6.88
C VAL A 88 -5.26 -2.69 7.71
N GLY A 89 -6.43 -2.67 7.05
CA GLY A 89 -7.72 -2.75 7.72
C GLY A 89 -8.05 -4.18 8.17
N ALA A 90 -8.66 -4.35 9.36
CA ALA A 90 -9.02 -5.66 9.89
C ALA A 90 -9.99 -6.47 9.01
N GLY A 91 -10.75 -5.80 8.14
CA GLY A 91 -11.57 -6.46 7.11
C GLY A 91 -10.73 -7.25 6.12
N THR A 92 -9.67 -6.63 5.58
CA THR A 92 -8.71 -7.27 4.68
C THR A 92 -7.92 -8.35 5.40
N VAL A 93 -7.47 -8.08 6.64
CA VAL A 93 -6.75 -9.09 7.44
C VAL A 93 -7.53 -10.40 7.54
N ARG A 94 -8.84 -10.32 7.77
CA ARG A 94 -9.73 -11.48 7.85
C ARG A 94 -10.00 -12.11 6.49
N ALA A 95 -10.31 -11.28 5.48
CA ALA A 95 -10.67 -11.78 4.15
C ALA A 95 -9.50 -12.52 3.49
N GLU A 96 -8.28 -11.99 3.61
CA GLU A 96 -7.08 -12.54 2.97
C GLU A 96 -6.27 -13.44 3.90
N ARG A 97 -6.76 -13.69 5.13
CA ARG A 97 -6.08 -14.50 6.15
C ARG A 97 -4.62 -14.11 6.33
N TYR A 98 -4.43 -12.81 6.53
CA TYR A 98 -3.15 -12.12 6.38
C TYR A 98 -2.06 -12.66 7.31
N HIS A 99 -0.82 -12.66 6.83
CA HIS A 99 0.36 -13.13 7.54
C HIS A 99 1.25 -11.97 7.98
N GLY A 100 2.23 -12.27 8.84
CA GLY A 100 3.36 -11.38 9.08
C GLY A 100 4.11 -11.01 7.79
N ALA A 101 4.87 -9.93 7.81
CA ALA A 101 5.68 -9.56 6.66
C ALA A 101 6.81 -10.58 6.45
N HIS A 102 6.95 -11.09 5.23
CA HIS A 102 8.02 -12.02 4.86
C HIS A 102 8.83 -11.39 3.74
N LEU A 103 10.15 -11.22 3.97
CA LEU A 103 11.06 -10.60 3.02
C LEU A 103 12.22 -11.55 2.68
N PRO A 104 12.61 -11.65 1.40
CA PRO A 104 13.86 -12.27 0.97
C PRO A 104 15.08 -11.68 1.68
N VAL A 105 16.14 -12.48 1.83
CA VAL A 105 17.37 -12.11 2.55
C VAL A 105 17.97 -10.79 2.06
N GLY A 106 18.05 -10.57 0.75
CA GLY A 106 18.59 -9.32 0.19
C GLY A 106 17.80 -8.08 0.62
N LEU A 107 16.46 -8.18 0.69
CA LEU A 107 15.61 -7.08 1.15
C LEU A 107 15.72 -6.84 2.66
N ARG A 108 15.95 -7.88 3.47
CA ARG A 108 16.27 -7.73 4.90
C ARG A 108 17.60 -7.00 5.13
N GLN A 109 18.64 -7.39 4.39
CA GLN A 109 19.95 -6.73 4.44
C GLN A 109 19.85 -5.25 4.04
N ARG A 110 19.08 -4.95 2.98
CA ARG A 110 18.82 -3.57 2.54
C ARG A 110 18.14 -2.74 3.64
N ARG A 111 17.20 -3.32 4.40
CA ARG A 111 16.57 -2.65 5.55
C ARG A 111 17.57 -2.34 6.65
N GLN A 112 18.38 -3.32 7.05
CA GLN A 112 19.41 -3.15 8.07
C GLN A 112 20.43 -2.09 7.68
N ALA A 113 20.87 -2.06 6.41
CA ALA A 113 21.77 -1.03 5.89
C ALA A 113 21.22 0.40 6.02
N ARG A 114 19.89 0.56 6.10
CA ARG A 114 19.21 1.84 6.34
C ARG A 114 18.82 2.07 7.81
N GLY A 115 19.26 1.22 8.73
CA GLY A 115 18.93 1.30 10.14
C GLY A 115 17.49 0.89 10.51
N GLN A 116 16.78 0.19 9.62
CA GLN A 116 15.45 -0.37 9.90
C GLN A 116 15.58 -1.78 10.51
N GLY A 117 14.54 -2.24 11.22
CA GLY A 117 14.42 -3.65 11.62
C GLY A 117 14.32 -4.57 10.40
N GLU A 118 14.68 -5.86 10.53
CA GLU A 118 14.75 -6.81 9.40
C GLU A 118 13.45 -6.97 8.63
N VAL A 119 12.31 -6.87 9.31
CA VAL A 119 10.96 -6.88 8.72
C VAL A 119 10.16 -5.68 9.21
N PRO A 120 9.22 -5.14 8.41
CA PRO A 120 8.37 -4.04 8.83
C PRO A 120 7.34 -4.48 9.86
N VAL A 121 6.93 -3.56 10.73
CA VAL A 121 5.80 -3.76 11.64
C VAL A 121 4.50 -3.75 10.83
N ILE A 122 3.51 -4.55 11.21
CA ILE A 122 2.15 -4.45 10.64
C ILE A 122 1.24 -3.79 11.68
N ALA A 123 0.52 -2.74 11.26
CA ALA A 123 -0.48 -2.04 12.04
C ALA A 123 -1.88 -2.31 11.48
N VAL A 124 -2.70 -3.02 12.26
CA VAL A 124 -4.08 -3.39 11.91
C VAL A 124 -5.04 -2.32 12.41
N VAL A 125 -5.80 -1.71 11.49
CA VAL A 125 -6.81 -0.69 11.83
C VAL A 125 -8.18 -1.36 12.02
N THR A 126 -8.79 -1.13 13.18
CA THR A 126 -10.14 -1.63 13.51
C THR A 126 -10.89 -0.70 14.44
N GLY A 127 -12.12 -0.32 14.10
CA GLY A 127 -12.95 0.51 14.99
C GLY A 127 -13.46 -0.24 16.22
N SER A 128 -13.86 -1.50 16.05
CA SER A 128 -14.47 -2.32 17.11
C SER A 128 -13.46 -3.08 17.97
N GLY A 129 -12.17 -3.10 17.58
CA GLY A 129 -11.18 -3.97 18.21
C GLY A 129 -11.36 -5.46 17.91
N THR A 130 -12.31 -5.83 17.05
CA THR A 130 -12.57 -7.24 16.72
C THR A 130 -11.46 -7.76 15.81
N VAL A 131 -10.58 -8.59 16.37
CA VAL A 131 -9.53 -9.33 15.67
C VAL A 131 -9.67 -10.82 16.02
N ASP A 132 -9.26 -11.68 15.09
CA ASP A 132 -9.21 -13.13 15.33
C ASP A 132 -7.78 -13.51 15.75
N PRO A 133 -7.55 -13.89 17.02
CA PRO A 133 -6.22 -14.23 17.53
C PRO A 133 -5.61 -15.46 16.85
N SER A 134 -6.40 -16.27 16.14
CA SER A 134 -5.91 -17.44 15.38
C SER A 134 -5.40 -17.11 13.97
N THR A 135 -5.52 -15.84 13.55
CA THR A 135 -4.96 -15.39 12.27
C THR A 135 -3.44 -15.49 12.31
N PRO A 136 -2.77 -15.98 11.24
CA PRO A 136 -1.31 -16.08 11.19
C PRO A 136 -0.56 -14.79 11.55
N LEU A 137 -1.14 -13.63 11.25
CA LEU A 137 -0.64 -12.34 11.70
C LEU A 137 -0.38 -12.25 13.22
N PHE A 138 -1.19 -12.89 14.07
CA PHE A 138 -1.05 -12.86 15.53
C PHE A 138 -0.29 -14.07 16.09
N THR A 139 -0.16 -15.17 15.32
CA THR A 139 0.45 -16.43 15.81
C THR A 139 1.83 -16.71 15.24
N GLU A 140 2.16 -16.19 14.05
CA GLU A 140 3.35 -16.57 13.26
C GLU A 140 4.24 -15.38 12.88
N SER A 141 3.91 -14.16 13.30
CA SER A 141 4.68 -12.97 12.95
C SER A 141 5.99 -12.88 13.75
N GLU A 142 7.10 -12.63 13.06
CA GLU A 142 8.41 -12.34 13.67
C GLU A 142 8.38 -11.06 14.53
N VAL A 143 7.53 -10.10 14.16
CA VAL A 143 7.32 -8.85 14.89
C VAL A 143 5.84 -8.76 15.25
N ALA A 144 5.56 -8.54 16.54
CA ALA A 144 4.19 -8.44 17.03
C ALA A 144 3.45 -7.27 16.33
N PRO A 145 2.24 -7.50 15.79
CA PRO A 145 1.47 -6.47 15.14
C PRO A 145 0.96 -5.43 16.14
N ILE A 146 0.78 -4.19 15.66
CA ILE A 146 0.09 -3.13 16.39
C ILE A 146 -1.39 -3.16 16.00
N VAL A 147 -2.30 -3.05 16.97
CA VAL A 147 -3.73 -2.84 16.71
C VAL A 147 -4.09 -1.38 16.96
N VAL A 148 -4.38 -0.65 15.88
CA VAL A 148 -4.84 0.73 15.90
C VAL A 148 -6.36 0.75 16.04
N THR A 149 -6.87 1.31 17.14
CA THR A 149 -8.29 1.19 17.48
C THR A 149 -8.81 2.32 18.37
N THR A 150 -10.10 2.26 18.70
CA THR A 150 -10.79 3.14 19.64
C THR A 150 -10.56 2.70 21.08
N ALA A 151 -10.92 3.52 22.07
CA ALA A 151 -10.81 3.14 23.48
C ALA A 151 -11.67 1.89 23.79
N ALA A 152 -12.89 1.83 23.24
CA ALA A 152 -13.75 0.65 23.36
C ALA A 152 -13.15 -0.57 22.64
N GLY A 153 -12.55 -0.37 21.46
CA GLY A 153 -11.87 -1.44 20.73
C GLY A 153 -10.66 -1.99 21.46
N ALA A 154 -9.89 -1.15 22.17
CA ALA A 154 -8.74 -1.58 22.97
C ALA A 154 -9.13 -2.60 24.05
N ALA A 155 -10.25 -2.37 24.74
CA ALA A 155 -10.77 -3.32 25.72
C ALA A 155 -11.13 -4.67 25.07
N ASN A 156 -11.72 -4.64 23.87
CA ASN A 156 -12.04 -5.86 23.11
C ASN A 156 -10.77 -6.62 22.69
N VAL A 157 -9.74 -5.92 22.19
CA VAL A 157 -8.46 -6.54 21.82
C VAL A 157 -7.81 -7.21 23.03
N ALA A 158 -7.72 -6.50 24.16
CA ALA A 158 -7.10 -7.02 25.38
C ALA A 158 -7.78 -8.29 25.92
N SER A 159 -9.09 -8.46 25.65
CA SER A 159 -9.81 -9.69 26.02
C SER A 159 -9.56 -10.90 25.12
N ARG A 160 -8.94 -10.70 23.94
CA ARG A 160 -8.79 -11.72 22.88
C ARG A 160 -7.36 -12.07 22.55
N VAL A 161 -6.46 -11.08 22.62
CA VAL A 161 -5.05 -11.21 22.26
C VAL A 161 -4.23 -10.76 23.46
N SER A 162 -3.62 -11.72 24.15
CA SER A 162 -2.68 -11.44 25.23
C SER A 162 -1.49 -10.65 24.71
N ASP A 163 -1.01 -9.67 25.48
CA ASP A 163 0.16 -8.84 25.16
C ASP A 163 0.09 -8.09 23.82
N ALA A 164 -1.13 -7.85 23.31
CA ALA A 164 -1.33 -7.09 22.10
C ALA A 164 -0.76 -5.67 22.22
N GLN A 165 0.01 -5.25 21.23
CA GLN A 165 0.43 -3.85 21.13
C GLN A 165 -0.75 -3.02 20.65
N VAL A 166 -1.42 -2.31 21.55
CA VAL A 166 -2.59 -1.49 21.21
C VAL A 166 -2.22 -0.02 21.10
N LEU A 167 -2.65 0.63 20.02
CA LEU A 167 -2.58 2.07 19.81
C LEU A 167 -3.99 2.63 19.78
N VAL A 168 -4.36 3.36 20.83
CA VAL A 168 -5.65 4.04 20.90
C VAL A 168 -5.54 5.40 20.21
N ALA A 169 -6.28 5.58 19.13
CA ALA A 169 -6.39 6.83 18.40
C ALA A 169 -7.85 7.04 18.02
N GLU A 170 -8.55 7.89 18.75
CA GLU A 170 -10.00 8.05 18.63
C GLU A 170 -10.41 9.51 18.49
N HIS A 171 -11.35 9.76 17.59
CA HIS A 171 -12.09 11.01 17.51
C HIS A 171 -13.57 10.70 17.22
N ALA A 172 -14.47 11.26 18.03
CA ALA A 172 -15.92 11.06 17.91
C ALA A 172 -16.35 9.58 17.77
N GLY A 173 -15.77 8.69 18.59
CA GLY A 173 -16.11 7.25 18.60
C GLY A 173 -15.59 6.46 17.40
N LYS A 174 -14.76 7.05 16.54
CA LYS A 174 -14.13 6.39 15.39
C LYS A 174 -12.62 6.50 15.49
N VAL A 175 -11.91 5.62 14.78
CA VAL A 175 -10.44 5.71 14.70
C VAL A 175 -10.03 7.01 14.03
N ASP A 176 -9.20 7.81 14.71
CA ASP A 176 -8.58 8.99 14.15
C ASP A 176 -7.25 8.61 13.47
N LEU A 177 -7.28 8.47 12.15
CA LEU A 177 -6.10 8.08 11.38
C LEU A 177 -4.99 9.14 11.41
N ARG A 178 -5.33 10.43 11.55
CA ARG A 178 -4.32 11.48 11.65
C ARG A 178 -3.58 11.38 12.97
N ALA A 179 -4.30 11.17 14.07
CA ALA A 179 -3.70 10.93 15.38
C ALA A 179 -2.89 9.61 15.40
N ALA A 180 -3.41 8.55 14.78
CA ALA A 180 -2.71 7.27 14.70
C ALA A 180 -1.37 7.39 13.94
N LEU A 181 -1.37 8.02 12.77
CA LEU A 181 -0.16 8.25 11.98
C LEU A 181 0.84 9.15 12.71
N ALA A 182 0.37 10.18 13.41
CA ALA A 182 1.23 11.02 14.23
C ALA A 182 1.90 10.23 15.38
N GLU A 183 1.18 9.29 16.00
CA GLU A 183 1.75 8.42 17.03
C GLU A 183 2.77 7.43 16.45
N LEU A 184 2.47 6.82 15.30
CA LEU A 184 3.41 5.94 14.60
C LEU A 184 4.69 6.70 14.23
N HIS A 185 4.56 7.93 13.73
CA HIS A 185 5.69 8.80 13.45
C HIS A 185 6.51 9.12 14.71
N ARG A 186 5.87 9.41 15.85
CA ARG A 186 6.56 9.61 17.14
C ARG A 186 7.33 8.38 17.61
N ARG A 187 6.92 7.19 17.20
CA ARG A 187 7.63 5.91 17.44
C ARG A 187 8.72 5.62 16.40
N GLY A 188 9.02 6.56 15.50
CA GLY A 188 10.02 6.40 14.43
C GLY A 188 9.52 5.64 13.21
N LEU A 189 8.20 5.41 13.08
CA LEU A 189 7.59 4.70 11.97
C LEU A 189 7.02 5.72 10.96
N SER A 190 7.92 6.36 10.21
CA SER A 190 7.59 7.50 9.34
C SER A 190 7.24 7.08 7.91
N ARG A 191 7.71 5.92 7.47
CA ARG A 191 7.46 5.38 6.12
C ARG A 191 6.29 4.40 6.18
N VAL A 192 5.08 4.87 5.87
CA VAL A 192 3.84 4.09 6.03
C VAL A 192 3.38 3.54 4.68
N LEU A 193 3.27 2.21 4.58
CA LEU A 193 2.66 1.55 3.43
C LEU A 193 1.24 1.11 3.77
N CYS A 194 0.22 1.71 3.17
CA CYS A 194 -1.16 1.26 3.26
C CYS A 194 -1.45 0.23 2.17
N GLU A 195 -1.84 -0.98 2.58
CA GLU A 195 -2.28 -2.07 1.67
C GLU A 195 -3.81 -2.22 1.68
N GLY A 196 -4.52 -1.16 2.09
CA GLY A 196 -5.98 -1.12 2.15
C GLY A 196 -6.55 -1.80 3.39
N GLY A 197 -7.76 -2.36 3.39
CA GLY A 197 -8.67 -2.48 2.24
C GLY A 197 -9.38 -1.18 1.84
N PRO A 198 -10.37 -1.30 0.95
CA PRO A 198 -11.00 -0.15 0.30
C PRO A 198 -11.56 0.91 1.25
N SER A 199 -12.11 0.51 2.39
CA SER A 199 -12.63 1.45 3.41
C SER A 199 -11.53 2.21 4.15
N LEU A 200 -10.40 1.57 4.43
CA LEU A 200 -9.27 2.24 5.07
C LEU A 200 -8.65 3.25 4.11
N LEU A 201 -8.38 2.84 2.86
CA LEU A 201 -7.86 3.75 1.85
C LEU A 201 -8.82 4.92 1.58
N GLY A 202 -10.13 4.66 1.53
CA GLY A 202 -11.14 5.70 1.41
C GLY A 202 -11.12 6.72 2.55
N THR A 203 -10.93 6.25 3.79
CA THR A 203 -10.82 7.15 4.96
C THR A 203 -9.54 7.98 4.91
N LEU A 204 -8.40 7.39 4.50
CA LEU A 204 -7.14 8.13 4.34
C LEU A 204 -7.24 9.20 3.24
N LEU A 205 -7.84 8.88 2.10
CA LEU A 205 -8.04 9.82 1.00
C LEU A 205 -8.99 10.95 1.39
N ALA A 206 -10.11 10.63 2.04
CA ALA A 206 -11.07 11.63 2.52
C ALA A 206 -10.46 12.59 3.55
N ALA A 207 -9.48 12.13 4.33
CA ALA A 207 -8.75 12.93 5.30
C ALA A 207 -7.50 13.63 4.71
N ASP A 208 -7.27 13.50 3.40
CA ASP A 208 -6.14 14.07 2.68
C ASP A 208 -4.78 13.58 3.21
N LEU A 209 -4.68 12.29 3.59
CA LEU A 209 -3.51 11.70 4.27
C LEU A 209 -2.60 10.82 3.39
N VAL A 210 -2.95 10.54 2.14
CA VAL A 210 -2.14 9.70 1.22
C VAL A 210 -1.19 10.54 0.35
N ASP A 211 0.11 10.47 0.59
CA ASP A 211 1.11 11.24 -0.17
C ASP A 211 1.40 10.62 -1.54
N GLU A 212 1.40 9.28 -1.61
CA GLU A 212 1.68 8.53 -2.83
C GLU A 212 0.66 7.42 -3.08
N LEU A 213 0.28 7.24 -4.34
CA LEU A 213 -0.55 6.12 -4.79
C LEU A 213 0.22 5.29 -5.81
N CYS A 214 0.61 4.09 -5.40
CA CYS A 214 1.06 3.03 -6.28
C CYS A 214 -0.13 2.16 -6.69
N LEU A 215 -0.31 1.99 -7.99
CA LEU A 215 -1.38 1.16 -8.55
C LEU A 215 -0.81 0.23 -9.60
N THR A 216 -0.94 -1.06 -9.35
CA THR A 216 -0.80 -2.10 -10.36
C THR A 216 -2.10 -2.18 -11.16
N VAL A 217 -2.01 -2.05 -12.48
CA VAL A 217 -3.11 -2.31 -13.41
C VAL A 217 -2.89 -3.68 -14.03
N ALA A 218 -3.74 -4.64 -13.64
CA ALA A 218 -3.72 -5.98 -14.19
C ALA A 218 -4.33 -5.99 -15.59
N PRO A 219 -3.74 -6.70 -16.57
CA PRO A 219 -4.21 -6.76 -17.96
C PRO A 219 -5.43 -7.69 -18.12
N THR A 220 -6.38 -7.59 -17.20
CA THR A 220 -7.58 -8.43 -17.12
C THR A 220 -8.81 -7.57 -16.93
N THR A 221 -9.97 -8.13 -17.26
CA THR A 221 -11.29 -7.58 -16.89
C THR A 221 -12.02 -8.59 -16.03
N VAL A 222 -12.69 -8.13 -14.98
CA VAL A 222 -13.43 -9.00 -14.05
C VAL A 222 -14.93 -8.95 -14.34
N GLY A 223 -15.43 -7.81 -14.79
CA GLY A 223 -16.85 -7.50 -14.87
C GLY A 223 -17.53 -7.49 -13.49
N GLY A 224 -18.87 -7.46 -13.51
CA GLY A 224 -19.69 -7.59 -12.30
C GLY A 224 -19.54 -6.45 -11.28
N GLY A 225 -19.99 -6.70 -10.05
CA GLY A 225 -19.96 -5.75 -8.93
C GLY A 225 -18.66 -5.79 -8.12
N GLY A 226 -17.52 -6.08 -8.76
CA GLY A 226 -16.22 -6.12 -8.09
C GLY A 226 -15.95 -4.81 -7.33
N ALA A 227 -15.48 -4.92 -6.09
CA ALA A 227 -15.20 -3.73 -5.29
C ALA A 227 -14.07 -2.92 -5.94
N ARG A 228 -14.18 -1.59 -5.94
CA ARG A 228 -13.08 -0.70 -6.32
C ARG A 228 -11.99 -0.75 -5.25
N ILE A 229 -10.80 -0.26 -5.60
CA ILE A 229 -9.68 -0.10 -4.64
C ILE A 229 -10.01 0.85 -3.48
N VAL A 230 -11.05 1.69 -3.63
CA VAL A 230 -11.54 2.64 -2.62
C VAL A 230 -13.04 2.45 -2.42
N SER A 231 -13.46 2.44 -1.16
CA SER A 231 -14.87 2.51 -0.75
C SER A 231 -15.02 3.58 0.32
N SER A 232 -15.78 4.63 0.03
CA SER A 232 -15.97 5.78 0.91
C SER A 232 -17.36 6.39 0.69
N PRO A 233 -18.05 6.85 1.74
CA PRO A 233 -19.27 7.67 1.58
C PRO A 233 -18.95 9.12 1.16
N THR A 234 -17.69 9.54 1.28
CA THR A 234 -17.22 10.87 0.93
C THR A 234 -16.54 10.84 -0.43
N GLU A 235 -17.00 11.70 -1.34
CA GLU A 235 -16.35 11.94 -2.62
C GLU A 235 -15.27 13.02 -2.46
N VAL A 236 -14.08 12.72 -2.99
CA VAL A 236 -12.96 13.66 -3.02
C VAL A 236 -12.33 13.63 -4.40
N LEU A 237 -11.93 14.81 -4.89
CA LEU A 237 -11.17 14.96 -6.12
C LEU A 237 -9.73 15.32 -5.77
N THR A 238 -8.83 14.35 -5.85
CA THR A 238 -7.39 14.54 -5.61
C THR A 238 -6.64 14.50 -6.94
N SER A 239 -5.82 15.51 -7.19
CA SER A 239 -4.93 15.53 -8.36
C SER A 239 -3.63 14.77 -8.06
N TRP A 240 -3.21 13.96 -9.02
CA TRP A 240 -2.04 13.08 -8.89
C TRP A 240 -1.07 13.33 -10.04
N ARG A 241 0.22 13.40 -9.73
CA ARG A 241 1.29 13.50 -10.72
C ARG A 241 1.99 12.15 -10.84
N ARG A 242 2.00 11.58 -12.03
CA ARG A 242 2.74 10.34 -12.33
C ARG A 242 4.24 10.61 -12.20
N VAL A 243 4.94 9.77 -11.44
CA VAL A 243 6.40 9.83 -11.28
C VAL A 243 7.12 8.56 -11.72
N LEU A 244 6.39 7.45 -11.85
CA LEU A 244 6.90 6.19 -12.38
C LEU A 244 5.80 5.48 -13.17
N LEU A 245 6.21 4.83 -14.26
CA LEU A 245 5.43 3.83 -14.97
C LEU A 245 6.38 2.71 -15.38
N LEU A 246 6.18 1.52 -14.82
CA LEU A 246 6.83 0.30 -15.27
C LEU A 246 5.80 -0.59 -15.98
N ALA A 247 6.28 -1.48 -16.82
CA ALA A 247 5.50 -2.55 -17.42
C ALA A 247 6.31 -3.85 -17.44
N ASP A 248 5.62 -4.98 -17.48
CA ASP A 248 6.26 -6.28 -17.69
C ASP A 248 5.80 -6.94 -19.00
N ALA A 249 6.40 -8.09 -19.31
CA ALA A 249 6.10 -8.85 -20.52
C ALA A 249 4.69 -9.46 -20.51
N ASP A 250 4.06 -9.58 -19.34
CA ASP A 250 2.70 -10.10 -19.18
C ASP A 250 1.64 -8.99 -19.40
N GLY A 251 2.06 -7.73 -19.56
CA GLY A 251 1.21 -6.59 -19.86
C GLY A 251 0.69 -5.85 -18.62
N TYR A 252 1.22 -6.12 -17.42
CA TYR A 252 0.92 -5.32 -16.24
C TYR A 252 1.51 -3.93 -16.37
N LEU A 253 0.84 -2.95 -15.76
CA LEU A 253 1.39 -1.61 -15.56
C LEU A 253 1.56 -1.36 -14.06
N PHE A 254 2.75 -0.96 -13.64
CA PHE A 254 3.04 -0.56 -12.26
C PHE A 254 3.23 0.95 -12.22
N THR A 255 2.23 1.65 -11.69
CA THR A 255 2.24 3.10 -11.64
C THR A 255 2.62 3.59 -10.25
N ARG A 256 3.34 4.71 -10.19
CA ARG A 256 3.53 5.49 -8.94
C ARG A 256 3.14 6.93 -9.21
N HIS A 257 2.27 7.44 -8.36
CA HIS A 257 1.84 8.83 -8.40
C HIS A 257 2.11 9.47 -7.05
N VAL A 258 2.48 10.74 -7.08
CA VAL A 258 2.58 11.60 -5.90
C VAL A 258 1.45 12.63 -5.96
N ARG A 259 0.94 13.06 -4.81
CA ARG A 259 -0.05 14.14 -4.78
C ARG A 259 0.54 15.41 -5.42
N ALA A 260 -0.27 16.07 -6.25
CA ALA A 260 0.09 17.31 -6.95
C ALA A 260 0.05 18.54 -6.04
#